data_AF-A0AAU9TQZ4-F1
#
_entry.id   AF-A0AAU9TQZ4-F1
#
_cell.length_a   1.000
_cell.length_b   1.000
_cell.length_c   1.000
_cell.angle_alpha   90.00
_cell.angle_beta   90.00
_cell.angle_gamma   90.00
#
_symmetry.space_group_name_H-M   'P 1'
#
loop_
_entity.id
_entity.type
_entity.pdbx_description
1 polymer ?
#
loop_
_entity_poly.entity_id
_entity_poly.type
_entity_poly.pdbx_seq_one_letter_code
_entity_poly.pdbx_strand_id
1 'polypeptide(L)'
;MSDSDISLDDPANPVLLDTPDSDDSLELDIIERGRRRNETLQNLEEDEEERRIIIKSRKRKKDNNKRKDQSHQCQATLAEDIEAQSKFRQDKVISYAKMSLVDQHLSHIRPIVLIGPPNIGRHELRQRLMEDSSRFAVAVPHTSRTCMKYEAQGLDYYFISREQFESDTRYMKFVEYGEFENDYYGTSIEAVKAVVNSGKICVLKVRCETLDILRISELKPNRVFVALLELGEAETED
;
A
#
# COMPACT_ATOMS: atom_id res chain seq x y z
N MET A 1 20.46 38.49 -97.64
CA MET A 1 19.96 37.92 -96.37
C MET A 1 20.55 38.82 -95.28
N SER A 2 19.92 39.97 -94.99
CA SER A 2 18.83 40.16 -94.00
C SER A 2 19.38 39.88 -92.58
N ASP A 3 19.50 40.80 -91.62
CA ASP A 3 18.68 41.97 -91.22
C ASP A 3 19.57 42.95 -90.39
N SER A 4 19.65 44.26 -90.70
CA SER A 4 18.96 45.45 -90.08
C SER A 4 19.03 45.55 -88.53
N ASP A 5 19.82 46.48 -87.95
CA ASP A 5 19.46 47.84 -87.44
C ASP A 5 18.90 47.79 -85.98
N ILE A 6 19.17 48.64 -84.97
CA ILE A 6 19.38 50.09 -84.77
C ILE A 6 19.80 50.28 -83.27
N SER A 7 20.93 50.89 -82.88
CA SER A 7 21.29 52.31 -82.59
C SER A 7 20.83 52.95 -81.25
N LEU A 8 21.76 53.76 -80.65
CA LEU A 8 21.62 54.90 -79.69
C LEU A 8 21.58 54.54 -78.17
N ASP A 9 22.23 55.21 -77.22
CA ASP A 9 23.03 56.45 -77.13
C ASP A 9 23.92 56.45 -75.85
N ASP A 10 24.99 57.24 -75.90
CA ASP A 10 26.00 57.72 -74.90
C ASP A 10 25.43 58.36 -73.59
N PRO A 11 26.19 58.99 -72.63
CA PRO A 11 27.64 59.07 -72.36
C PRO A 11 28.06 59.03 -70.83
N ALA A 12 29.39 59.09 -70.59
CA ALA A 12 30.09 59.82 -69.50
C ALA A 12 30.12 59.35 -68.01
N ASN A 13 31.34 58.93 -67.59
CA ASN A 13 32.14 59.42 -66.43
C ASN A 13 31.67 59.06 -64.98
N PRO A 14 32.51 59.05 -63.90
CA PRO A 14 33.97 59.17 -63.77
C PRO A 14 34.66 58.07 -62.93
N VAL A 15 36.00 58.15 -62.91
CA VAL A 15 36.94 57.48 -62.01
C VAL A 15 36.66 57.84 -60.54
N LEU A 16 36.59 56.83 -59.66
CA LEU A 16 36.79 56.99 -58.21
C LEU A 16 37.80 55.93 -57.74
N LEU A 17 38.95 56.37 -57.24
CA LEU A 17 39.80 55.57 -56.37
C LEU A 17 39.00 55.26 -55.10
N ASP A 18 39.15 54.05 -54.55
CA ASP A 18 39.17 53.90 -53.10
C ASP A 18 40.10 52.77 -52.67
N THR A 19 40.78 53.07 -51.57
CA THR A 19 41.86 52.36 -50.88
C THR A 19 41.35 51.13 -50.12
N PRO A 20 42.25 50.20 -49.73
CA PRO A 20 41.86 49.08 -48.89
C PRO A 20 41.69 49.56 -47.45
N ASP A 21 40.45 49.78 -47.02
CA ASP A 21 40.15 50.14 -45.63
C ASP A 21 40.07 48.90 -44.74
N SER A 22 41.05 48.84 -43.86
CA SER A 22 41.13 48.09 -42.62
C SER A 22 39.90 48.31 -41.73
N ASP A 23 38.92 47.39 -41.73
CA ASP A 23 37.88 47.34 -40.67
C ASP A 23 37.29 45.95 -40.34
N ASP A 24 37.72 44.86 -40.99
CA ASP A 24 37.22 43.49 -40.68
C ASP A 24 37.66 42.96 -39.30
N SER A 25 38.70 43.54 -38.70
CA SER A 25 39.27 43.06 -37.44
C SER A 25 38.44 43.44 -36.22
N LEU A 26 37.68 44.54 -36.29
CA LEU A 26 36.88 45.05 -35.16
C LEU A 26 35.48 44.41 -35.12
N GLU A 27 34.92 44.04 -36.27
CA GLU A 27 33.61 43.39 -36.38
C GLU A 27 33.66 41.93 -35.88
N LEU A 28 34.72 41.19 -36.23
CA LEU A 28 34.97 39.84 -35.72
C LEU A 28 35.16 39.82 -34.20
N ASP A 29 35.83 40.82 -33.62
CA ASP A 29 36.12 40.93 -32.19
C ASP A 29 34.85 41.24 -31.36
N ILE A 30 33.88 41.96 -31.93
CA ILE A 30 32.58 42.25 -31.32
C ILE A 30 31.68 40.99 -31.34
N ILE A 31 31.67 40.26 -32.47
CA ILE A 31 30.92 39.00 -32.62
C ILE A 31 31.48 37.92 -31.68
N GLU A 32 32.80 37.78 -31.60
CA GLU A 32 33.50 36.83 -30.71
C GLU A 32 33.22 37.14 -29.22
N ARG A 33 33.26 38.43 -28.82
CA ARG A 33 32.89 38.86 -27.46
C ARG A 33 31.40 38.66 -27.17
N GLY A 34 30.53 38.84 -28.15
CA GLY A 34 29.10 38.53 -28.05
C GLY A 34 28.85 37.03 -27.84
N ARG A 35 29.53 36.18 -28.60
CA ARG A 35 29.46 34.71 -28.50
C ARG A 35 29.92 34.21 -27.14
N ARG A 36 31.07 34.72 -26.64
CA ARG A 36 31.61 34.36 -25.32
C ARG A 36 30.69 34.77 -24.18
N ARG A 37 30.06 35.95 -24.24
CA ARG A 37 29.08 36.39 -23.24
C ARG A 37 27.82 35.52 -23.25
N ASN A 38 27.34 35.13 -24.42
CA ASN A 38 26.15 34.29 -24.53
C ASN A 38 26.42 32.86 -24.02
N GLU A 39 27.58 32.29 -24.34
CA GLU A 39 28.04 31.01 -23.76
C GLU A 39 28.22 31.09 -22.24
N THR A 40 28.75 32.20 -21.69
CA THR A 40 28.85 32.36 -20.23
C THR A 40 27.47 32.47 -19.56
N LEU A 41 26.52 33.16 -20.18
CA LEU A 41 25.15 33.26 -19.66
C LEU A 41 24.42 31.92 -19.68
N GLN A 42 24.57 31.13 -20.76
CA GLN A 42 23.99 29.79 -20.84
C GLN A 42 24.60 28.84 -19.81
N ASN A 43 25.93 28.84 -19.64
CA ASN A 43 26.59 28.02 -18.62
C ASN A 43 26.19 28.42 -17.19
N LEU A 44 25.96 29.72 -16.93
CA LEU A 44 25.48 30.20 -15.63
C LEU A 44 24.02 29.82 -15.36
N GLU A 45 23.16 29.81 -16.39
CA GLU A 45 21.76 29.37 -16.27
C GLU A 45 21.65 27.85 -16.05
N GLU A 46 22.46 27.05 -16.76
CA GLU A 46 22.54 25.60 -16.58
C GLU A 46 23.02 25.23 -15.15
N ASP A 47 24.04 25.94 -14.63
CA ASP A 47 24.52 25.77 -13.25
C ASP A 47 23.46 26.14 -12.19
N GLU A 48 22.62 27.15 -12.45
CA GLU A 48 21.51 27.50 -11.55
C GLU A 48 20.39 26.45 -11.55
N GLU A 49 20.07 25.88 -12.71
CA GLU A 49 19.08 24.81 -12.87
C GLU A 49 19.52 23.55 -12.11
N GLU A 50 20.79 23.14 -12.25
CA GLU A 50 21.37 22.00 -11.54
C GLU A 50 21.34 22.21 -10.01
N ARG A 51 21.71 23.41 -9.55
CA ARG A 51 21.62 23.78 -8.13
C ARG A 51 20.18 23.70 -7.62
N ARG A 52 19.18 24.13 -8.40
CA ARG A 52 17.75 24.01 -8.04
C ARG A 52 17.31 22.55 -7.95
N ILE A 53 17.77 21.67 -8.84
CA ILE A 53 17.46 20.23 -8.84
C ILE A 53 18.04 19.55 -7.59
N ILE A 54 19.29 19.87 -7.22
CA ILE A 54 19.95 19.33 -6.02
C ILE A 54 19.23 19.79 -4.74
N ILE A 55 18.80 21.06 -4.67
CA ILE A 55 18.05 21.58 -3.53
C ILE A 55 16.68 20.89 -3.40
N LYS A 56 15.95 20.71 -4.51
CA LYS A 56 14.65 20.02 -4.53
C LYS A 56 14.77 18.54 -4.11
N SER A 57 15.79 17.83 -4.57
CA SER A 57 16.02 16.42 -4.20
C SER A 57 16.40 16.25 -2.72
N ARG A 58 17.21 17.15 -2.16
CA ARG A 58 17.52 17.19 -0.71
C ARG A 58 16.28 17.48 0.14
N LYS A 59 15.41 18.40 -0.29
CA LYS A 59 14.15 18.72 0.40
C LYS A 59 13.18 17.53 0.40
N ARG A 60 13.02 16.85 -0.75
CA ARG A 60 12.22 15.61 -0.87
C ARG A 60 12.74 14.48 0.03
N LYS A 61 14.06 14.27 0.12
CA LYS A 61 14.66 13.28 1.05
C LYS A 61 14.39 13.62 2.51
N LYS A 62 14.48 14.90 2.89
CA LYS A 62 14.21 15.37 4.26
C LYS A 62 12.73 15.22 4.64
N ASP A 63 11.81 15.53 3.72
CA ASP A 63 10.37 15.38 3.94
C ASP A 63 9.97 13.90 4.04
N ASN A 64 10.60 13.02 3.25
CA ASN A 64 10.37 11.56 3.33
C ASN A 64 10.91 10.96 4.64
N ASN A 65 12.08 11.36 5.12
CA ASN A 65 12.58 10.93 6.42
C ASN A 65 11.69 11.42 7.57
N LYS A 66 11.25 12.68 7.54
CA LYS A 66 10.34 13.23 8.55
C LYS A 66 9.00 12.50 8.60
N ARG A 67 8.45 12.11 7.43
CA ARG A 67 7.24 11.28 7.33
C ARG A 67 7.46 9.85 7.84
N LYS A 68 8.63 9.25 7.61
CA LYS A 68 9.00 7.95 8.17
C LYS A 68 9.11 8.00 9.70
N ASP A 69 9.78 9.00 10.25
CA ASP A 69 9.97 9.15 11.70
C ASP A 69 8.65 9.42 12.44
N GLN A 70 7.75 10.26 11.89
CA GLN A 70 6.41 10.46 12.46
C GLN A 70 5.53 9.21 12.38
N SER A 71 5.67 8.43 11.32
CA SER A 71 4.95 7.16 11.16
C SER A 71 5.39 6.14 12.20
N HIS A 72 6.70 6.01 12.45
CA HIS A 72 7.24 5.06 13.42
C HIS A 72 6.87 5.41 14.88
N GLN A 73 6.77 6.70 15.22
CA GLN A 73 6.41 7.15 16.57
C GLN A 73 4.93 6.92 16.93
N CYS A 74 4.00 6.97 15.96
CA CYS A 74 2.56 6.84 16.21
C CYS A 74 2.04 5.38 16.18
N GLN A 75 2.90 4.40 15.86
CA GLN A 75 2.49 3.00 15.64
C GLN A 75 2.74 2.09 16.84
N ALA A 76 3.83 2.32 17.59
CA ALA A 76 4.08 1.60 18.84
C ALA A 76 2.95 1.86 19.86
N THR A 77 2.39 3.07 19.86
CA THR A 77 1.33 3.47 20.80
C THR A 77 0.01 2.74 20.55
N LEU A 78 -0.38 2.46 19.29
CA LEU A 78 -1.71 1.88 19.01
C LEU A 78 -1.83 0.42 19.48
N ALA A 79 -0.74 -0.36 19.37
CA ALA A 79 -0.70 -1.73 19.83
C ALA A 79 -0.75 -1.81 21.37
N GLU A 80 0.08 -1.00 22.01
CA GLU A 80 0.13 -0.83 23.46
C GLU A 80 -1.20 -0.30 24.01
N ASP A 81 -1.86 0.62 23.29
CA ASP A 81 -3.18 1.17 23.65
C ASP A 81 -4.30 0.12 23.55
N ILE A 82 -4.28 -0.78 22.56
CA ILE A 82 -5.26 -1.88 22.46
C ILE A 82 -5.05 -2.90 23.57
N GLU A 83 -3.80 -3.26 23.85
CA GLU A 83 -3.47 -4.20 24.93
C GLU A 83 -3.84 -3.60 26.30
N ALA A 84 -3.57 -2.31 26.51
CA ALA A 84 -4.01 -1.56 27.69
C ALA A 84 -5.55 -1.46 27.78
N GLN A 85 -6.25 -1.24 26.66
CA GLN A 85 -7.72 -1.21 26.63
C GLN A 85 -8.35 -2.59 26.85
N SER A 86 -7.74 -3.66 26.34
CA SER A 86 -8.17 -5.04 26.57
C SER A 86 -8.04 -5.38 28.06
N LYS A 87 -6.88 -5.07 28.65
CA LYS A 87 -6.60 -5.29 30.07
C LYS A 87 -7.53 -4.48 30.97
N PHE A 88 -7.70 -3.18 30.68
CA PHE A 88 -8.64 -2.31 31.39
C PHE A 88 -10.10 -2.78 31.28
N ARG A 89 -10.48 -3.43 30.17
CA ARG A 89 -11.83 -3.99 30.00
C ARG A 89 -12.01 -5.34 30.68
N GLN A 90 -10.98 -6.17 30.76
CA GLN A 90 -11.03 -7.43 31.54
C GLN A 90 -11.33 -7.16 33.01
N ASP A 91 -10.79 -6.06 33.55
CA ASP A 91 -11.04 -5.66 34.94
C ASP A 91 -12.42 -5.01 35.16
N LYS A 92 -13.09 -4.57 34.09
CA LYS A 92 -14.40 -3.90 34.17
C LYS A 92 -15.54 -4.87 33.90
N VAL A 93 -16.06 -5.48 34.97
CA VAL A 93 -17.32 -6.22 34.92
C VAL A 93 -18.48 -5.25 34.69
N ILE A 94 -19.00 -5.19 33.47
CA ILE A 94 -20.16 -4.37 33.11
C ILE A 94 -21.42 -5.18 33.46
N SER A 95 -22.18 -4.77 34.50
CA SER A 95 -23.42 -5.46 34.88
C SER A 95 -24.48 -5.41 33.78
N TYR A 96 -24.61 -4.26 33.12
CA TYR A 96 -25.57 -4.05 32.01
C TYR A 96 -24.88 -3.37 30.84
N ALA A 97 -24.86 -4.04 29.69
CA ALA A 97 -24.42 -3.45 28.44
C ALA A 97 -25.64 -2.93 27.67
N LYS A 98 -25.60 -1.65 27.25
CA LYS A 98 -26.61 -1.12 26.33
C LYS A 98 -26.49 -1.89 25.01
N MET A 99 -27.55 -2.59 24.63
CA MET A 99 -27.64 -3.29 23.35
C MET A 99 -28.54 -2.50 22.39
N SER A 100 -28.32 -2.70 21.10
CA SER A 100 -29.16 -2.14 20.04
C SER A 100 -29.40 -3.21 19.01
N LEU A 101 -30.63 -3.29 18.49
CA LEU A 101 -30.94 -4.20 17.40
C LEU A 101 -30.20 -3.71 16.16
N VAL A 102 -29.40 -4.61 15.59
CA VAL A 102 -28.72 -4.38 14.32
C VAL A 102 -29.37 -5.33 13.33
N ASP A 103 -30.18 -4.77 12.42
CA ASP A 103 -30.75 -5.55 11.35
C ASP A 103 -29.62 -6.04 10.41
N GLN A 104 -29.70 -7.29 10.01
CA GLN A 104 -28.78 -7.84 9.01
C GLN A 104 -29.25 -7.36 7.64
N HIS A 105 -28.94 -6.11 7.32
CA HIS A 105 -29.21 -5.60 5.98
C HIS A 105 -28.46 -6.48 4.97
N LEU A 106 -29.15 -6.90 3.89
CA LEU A 106 -28.60 -7.79 2.86
C LEU A 106 -27.29 -7.27 2.23
N SER A 107 -27.00 -5.97 2.36
CA SER A 107 -25.76 -5.37 1.87
C SER A 107 -24.52 -5.57 2.77
N HIS A 108 -24.67 -6.04 4.02
CA HIS A 108 -23.54 -6.26 4.93
C HIS A 108 -23.62 -7.64 5.59
N ILE A 109 -22.96 -8.61 4.97
CA ILE A 109 -22.86 -9.96 5.50
C ILE A 109 -21.86 -10.00 6.66
N ARG A 110 -22.31 -10.52 7.80
CA ARG A 110 -21.49 -10.57 9.03
C ARG A 110 -20.69 -11.89 9.06
N PRO A 111 -19.36 -11.85 9.27
CA PRO A 111 -18.57 -13.07 9.44
C PRO A 111 -19.04 -13.90 10.63
N ILE A 112 -18.91 -15.22 10.53
CA ILE A 112 -19.12 -16.16 11.64
C ILE A 112 -17.76 -16.51 12.23
N VAL A 113 -17.64 -16.40 13.55
CA VAL A 113 -16.41 -16.67 14.29
C VAL A 113 -16.67 -17.81 15.27
N LEU A 114 -16.00 -18.94 15.04
CA LEU A 114 -16.07 -20.15 15.86
C LEU A 114 -15.03 -20.09 16.97
N ILE A 115 -15.50 -20.01 18.21
CA ILE A 115 -14.68 -19.98 19.42
C ILE A 115 -14.99 -21.19 20.31
N GLY A 116 -14.03 -21.56 21.16
CA GLY A 116 -14.14 -22.72 22.05
C GLY A 116 -12.79 -23.39 22.29
N PRO A 117 -12.74 -24.42 23.16
CA PRO A 117 -11.54 -25.19 23.42
C PRO A 117 -10.88 -25.79 22.15
N PRO A 118 -9.61 -26.19 22.20
CA PRO A 118 -9.01 -27.00 21.14
C PRO A 118 -9.67 -28.38 21.06
N ASN A 119 -9.61 -29.03 19.89
CA ASN A 119 -10.05 -30.42 19.66
C ASN A 119 -11.53 -30.75 19.91
N ILE A 120 -12.43 -29.76 19.89
CA ILE A 120 -13.89 -29.96 20.06
C ILE A 120 -14.66 -30.13 18.74
N GLY A 121 -13.96 -30.27 17.60
CA GLY A 121 -14.62 -30.38 16.29
C GLY A 121 -14.81 -29.04 15.54
N ARG A 122 -14.16 -27.93 15.94
CA ARG A 122 -14.31 -26.63 15.26
C ARG A 122 -13.83 -26.65 13.81
N HIS A 123 -12.76 -27.40 13.53
CA HIS A 123 -12.20 -27.48 12.18
C HIS A 123 -13.14 -28.24 11.24
N GLU A 124 -13.67 -29.35 11.74
CA GLU A 124 -14.63 -30.23 11.08
C GLU A 124 -15.94 -29.50 10.82
N LEU A 125 -16.44 -28.74 11.80
CA LEU A 125 -17.62 -27.89 11.61
C LEU A 125 -17.39 -26.84 10.52
N ARG A 126 -16.22 -26.19 10.51
CA ARG A 126 -15.85 -25.25 9.44
C ARG A 126 -15.80 -25.95 8.09
N GLN A 127 -15.19 -27.13 7.98
CA GLN A 127 -15.13 -27.90 6.73
C GLN A 127 -16.53 -28.27 6.22
N ARG A 128 -17.43 -28.76 7.10
CA ARG A 128 -18.82 -29.06 6.73
C ARG A 128 -19.58 -27.83 6.24
N LEU A 129 -19.34 -26.66 6.83
CA LEU A 129 -19.92 -25.41 6.33
C LEU A 129 -19.39 -25.04 4.94
N MET A 130 -18.14 -25.38 4.62
CA MET A 130 -17.55 -25.12 3.30
C MET A 130 -18.12 -26.00 2.18
N GLU A 131 -18.83 -27.09 2.50
CA GLU A 131 -19.54 -27.90 1.51
C GLU A 131 -20.56 -27.06 0.73
N ASP A 132 -21.19 -26.08 1.40
CA ASP A 132 -22.04 -25.05 0.78
C ASP A 132 -21.21 -23.82 0.38
N SER A 133 -20.36 -24.01 -0.64
CA SER A 133 -19.49 -22.96 -1.20
C SER A 133 -20.24 -21.78 -1.84
N SER A 134 -21.55 -21.91 -2.04
CA SER A 134 -22.41 -20.84 -2.55
C SER A 134 -22.63 -19.75 -1.51
N ARG A 135 -22.73 -20.15 -0.23
CA ARG A 135 -23.05 -19.26 0.90
C ARG A 135 -21.84 -18.96 1.77
N PHE A 136 -20.94 -19.92 1.94
CA PHE A 136 -19.82 -19.80 2.86
C PHE A 136 -18.48 -19.74 2.11
N ALA A 137 -17.53 -19.04 2.72
CA ALA A 137 -16.15 -18.98 2.26
C ALA A 137 -15.20 -18.75 3.44
N VAL A 138 -13.92 -19.00 3.22
CA VAL A 138 -12.84 -18.77 4.18
C VAL A 138 -11.90 -17.71 3.63
N ALA A 139 -11.41 -16.84 4.52
CA ALA A 139 -10.41 -15.84 4.15
C ALA A 139 -9.07 -16.52 3.81
N VAL A 140 -8.47 -16.13 2.69
CA VAL A 140 -7.14 -16.62 2.30
C VAL A 140 -6.10 -16.02 3.26
N PRO A 141 -5.36 -16.87 4.01
CA PRO A 141 -4.36 -16.40 4.95
C PRO A 141 -3.09 -15.89 4.24
N HIS A 142 -2.23 -15.21 4.99
CA HIS A 142 -0.90 -14.78 4.57
C HIS A 142 0.15 -15.69 5.20
N THR A 143 1.26 -15.89 4.50
CA THR A 143 2.41 -16.61 5.04
C THR A 143 3.73 -15.97 4.60
N SER A 144 4.76 -16.08 5.45
CA SER A 144 6.15 -15.76 5.07
C SER A 144 6.87 -16.91 4.35
N ARG A 145 6.27 -18.10 4.36
CA ARG A 145 6.84 -19.28 3.72
C ARG A 145 6.99 -19.04 2.22
N THR A 146 7.99 -19.66 1.63
CA THR A 146 8.12 -19.68 0.16
C THR A 146 7.01 -20.50 -0.49
N CYS A 147 6.47 -20.00 -1.60
CA CYS A 147 5.43 -20.67 -2.37
C CYS A 147 5.97 -21.98 -2.97
N MET A 148 5.23 -23.09 -2.81
CA MET A 148 5.58 -24.38 -3.41
C MET A 148 5.10 -24.46 -4.87
N LYS A 149 5.67 -25.39 -5.65
CA LYS A 149 5.35 -25.55 -7.09
C LYS A 149 3.88 -25.86 -7.39
N TYR A 150 3.13 -26.40 -6.43
CA TYR A 150 1.73 -26.77 -6.56
C TYR A 150 0.77 -25.76 -5.91
N GLU A 151 1.29 -24.67 -5.35
CA GLU A 151 0.50 -23.63 -4.69
C GLU A 151 0.38 -22.38 -5.57
N ALA A 152 -0.67 -21.59 -5.35
CA ALA A 152 -0.95 -20.38 -6.10
C ALA A 152 -1.17 -19.17 -5.18
N GLN A 153 -0.55 -18.03 -5.56
CA GLN A 153 -0.70 -16.74 -4.88
C GLN A 153 -2.17 -16.30 -4.88
N GLY A 154 -2.71 -16.03 -3.69
CA GLY A 154 -4.08 -15.55 -3.50
C GLY A 154 -5.16 -16.63 -3.59
N LEU A 155 -4.79 -17.89 -3.81
CA LEU A 155 -5.68 -19.04 -3.69
C LEU A 155 -5.42 -19.80 -2.39
N ASP A 156 -4.19 -20.31 -2.23
CA ASP A 156 -3.80 -21.06 -1.03
C ASP A 156 -3.38 -20.09 0.08
N TYR A 157 -2.45 -19.19 -0.26
CA TYR A 157 -1.93 -18.17 0.63
C TYR A 157 -1.60 -16.90 -0.15
N TYR A 158 -1.59 -15.78 0.56
CA TYR A 158 -0.81 -14.61 0.18
C TYR A 158 0.62 -14.79 0.68
N PHE A 159 1.50 -15.19 -0.22
CA PHE A 159 2.93 -15.30 0.08
C PHE A 159 3.51 -13.88 0.11
N ILE A 160 4.04 -13.48 1.28
CA ILE A 160 4.65 -12.17 1.53
C ILE A 160 6.03 -12.36 2.17
N SER A 161 6.90 -11.35 2.12
CA SER A 161 8.20 -11.47 2.80
C SER A 161 8.04 -11.43 4.32
N ARG A 162 9.02 -11.96 5.06
CA ARG A 162 9.02 -11.91 6.53
C ARG A 162 8.98 -10.47 7.04
N GLU A 163 9.75 -9.57 6.42
CA GLU A 163 9.80 -8.15 6.79
C GLU A 163 8.44 -7.47 6.56
N GLN A 164 7.75 -7.83 5.48
CA GLN A 164 6.41 -7.33 5.20
C GLN A 164 5.41 -7.85 6.23
N PHE A 165 5.48 -9.13 6.59
CA PHE A 165 4.62 -9.73 7.63
C PHE A 165 4.82 -9.02 8.97
N GLU A 166 6.06 -8.83 9.40
CA GLU A 166 6.40 -8.14 10.66
C GLU A 166 5.97 -6.66 10.63
N SER A 167 6.07 -6.01 9.47
CA SER A 167 5.51 -4.69 9.26
C SER A 167 3.99 -4.71 9.46
N ASP A 168 3.27 -5.59 8.76
CA ASP A 168 1.81 -5.66 8.82
C ASP A 168 1.26 -6.05 10.20
N THR A 169 2.01 -6.87 10.95
CA THR A 169 1.76 -7.13 12.37
C THR A 169 1.86 -5.86 13.21
N ARG A 170 2.92 -5.05 13.02
CA ARG A 170 3.05 -3.74 13.70
C ARG A 170 1.92 -2.77 13.34
N TYR A 171 1.39 -2.86 12.12
CA TYR A 171 0.23 -2.08 11.67
C TYR A 171 -1.12 -2.66 12.08
N MET A 172 -1.17 -3.70 12.93
CA MET A 172 -2.40 -4.33 13.40
C MET A 172 -3.33 -4.77 12.27
N LYS A 173 -2.75 -5.25 11.15
CA LYS A 173 -3.53 -5.71 9.98
C LYS A 173 -4.03 -7.14 10.11
N PHE A 174 -3.49 -7.91 11.06
CA PHE A 174 -3.86 -9.29 11.27
C PHE A 174 -4.94 -9.42 12.34
N VAL A 175 -5.93 -10.26 12.04
CA VAL A 175 -6.88 -10.76 13.04
C VAL A 175 -6.11 -11.69 13.97
N GLU A 176 -5.59 -12.79 13.43
CA GLU A 176 -4.77 -13.76 14.17
C GLU A 176 -3.49 -14.01 13.38
N TYR A 177 -2.38 -14.17 14.09
CA TYR A 177 -1.11 -14.59 13.52
C TYR A 177 -0.35 -15.50 14.49
N GLY A 178 0.62 -16.25 13.96
CA GLY A 178 1.51 -17.12 14.71
C GLY A 178 2.70 -17.56 13.86
N GLU A 179 3.67 -18.20 14.49
CA GLU A 179 4.84 -18.78 13.84
C GLU A 179 4.80 -20.30 13.91
N PHE A 180 5.14 -20.95 12.81
CA PHE A 180 5.25 -22.40 12.70
C PHE A 180 6.43 -22.74 11.79
N GLU A 181 7.33 -23.60 12.24
CA GLU A 181 8.54 -24.01 11.49
C GLU A 181 9.40 -22.83 10.99
N ASN A 182 9.51 -21.75 11.79
CA ASN A 182 10.18 -20.49 11.46
C ASN A 182 9.52 -19.68 10.33
N ASP A 183 8.30 -20.01 9.93
CA ASP A 183 7.49 -19.20 9.02
C ASP A 183 6.28 -18.61 9.76
N TYR A 184 5.93 -17.38 9.42
CA TYR A 184 4.73 -16.75 9.93
C TYR A 184 3.51 -17.15 9.12
N TYR A 185 2.38 -17.24 9.82
CA TYR A 185 1.06 -17.47 9.26
C TYR A 185 0.07 -16.54 9.94
N GLY A 186 -0.87 -15.97 9.17
CA GLY A 186 -1.88 -15.10 9.75
C GLY A 186 -3.06 -14.83 8.82
N THR A 187 -4.19 -14.43 9.40
CA THR A 187 -5.38 -14.02 8.65
C THR A 187 -5.54 -12.51 8.76
N SER A 188 -5.48 -11.78 7.65
CA SER A 188 -5.61 -10.32 7.68
C SER A 188 -7.07 -9.88 7.78
N ILE A 189 -7.31 -8.71 8.37
CA ILE A 189 -8.63 -8.09 8.42
C ILE A 189 -9.13 -7.84 6.99
N GLU A 190 -8.24 -7.47 6.08
CA GLU A 190 -8.54 -7.24 4.67
C GLU A 190 -8.99 -8.53 3.95
N ALA A 191 -8.35 -9.66 4.22
CA ALA A 191 -8.77 -10.95 3.66
C ALA A 191 -10.20 -11.32 4.10
N VAL A 192 -10.56 -11.02 5.36
CA VAL A 192 -11.94 -11.20 5.84
C VAL A 192 -12.90 -10.25 5.12
N LYS A 193 -12.53 -8.98 4.96
CA LYS A 193 -13.33 -7.98 4.24
C LYS A 193 -13.54 -8.37 2.78
N ALA A 194 -12.54 -8.93 2.11
CA ALA A 194 -12.65 -9.39 0.73
C ALA A 194 -13.75 -10.45 0.57
N VAL A 195 -13.83 -11.42 1.48
CA VAL A 195 -14.89 -12.43 1.48
C VAL A 195 -16.26 -11.82 1.73
N VAL A 196 -16.37 -10.91 2.71
CA VAL A 196 -17.64 -10.20 3.00
C VAL A 196 -18.12 -9.41 1.78
N ASN A 197 -17.20 -8.70 1.12
CA ASN A 197 -17.48 -7.91 -0.07
C ASN A 197 -17.88 -8.77 -1.29
N SER A 198 -17.46 -10.04 -1.31
CA SER A 198 -17.89 -11.00 -2.34
C SER A 198 -19.34 -11.48 -2.19
N GLY A 199 -20.03 -11.07 -1.13
CA GLY A 199 -21.41 -11.50 -0.86
C GLY A 199 -21.51 -12.88 -0.21
N LYS A 200 -20.43 -13.36 0.42
CA LYS A 200 -20.39 -14.66 1.13
C LYS A 200 -20.18 -14.48 2.64
N ILE A 201 -20.63 -15.47 3.40
CA ILE A 201 -20.40 -15.55 4.84
C ILE A 201 -18.98 -16.06 5.07
N CYS A 202 -18.11 -15.20 5.59
CA CYS A 202 -16.77 -15.60 5.99
C CYS A 202 -16.82 -16.41 7.29
N VAL A 203 -16.31 -17.64 7.27
CA VAL A 203 -16.24 -18.53 8.45
C VAL A 203 -14.81 -18.55 8.98
N LEU A 204 -14.63 -18.06 10.19
CA LEU A 204 -13.35 -17.93 10.87
C LEU A 204 -13.27 -18.87 12.07
N LYS A 205 -12.15 -19.57 12.21
CA LYS A 205 -11.78 -20.29 13.42
C LYS A 205 -10.64 -19.51 14.07
N VAL A 206 -10.91 -18.88 15.22
CA VAL A 206 -9.91 -18.07 15.94
C VAL A 206 -9.75 -18.53 17.38
N ARG A 207 -8.67 -18.11 18.03
CA ARG A 207 -8.50 -18.25 19.48
C ARG A 207 -9.29 -17.19 20.26
N CYS A 208 -9.61 -17.50 21.52
CA CYS A 208 -10.40 -16.60 22.36
C CYS A 208 -9.66 -15.29 22.64
N GLU A 209 -8.34 -15.36 22.84
CA GLU A 209 -7.46 -14.21 23.04
C GLU A 209 -7.56 -13.16 21.92
N THR A 210 -7.93 -13.59 20.72
CA THR A 210 -7.94 -12.77 19.51
C THR A 210 -9.27 -12.03 19.29
N LEU A 211 -10.27 -12.25 20.15
CA LEU A 211 -11.62 -11.70 19.99
C LEU A 211 -11.70 -10.18 20.16
N ASP A 212 -10.71 -9.56 20.80
CA ASP A 212 -10.70 -8.12 21.03
C ASP A 212 -10.41 -7.33 19.76
N ILE A 213 -9.47 -7.81 18.94
CA ILE A 213 -9.15 -7.24 17.62
C ILE A 213 -10.41 -7.25 16.74
N LEU A 214 -11.11 -8.38 16.72
CA LEU A 214 -12.38 -8.53 16.00
C LEU A 214 -13.50 -7.64 16.55
N ARG A 215 -13.47 -7.31 17.84
CA ARG A 215 -14.45 -6.41 18.47
C ARG A 215 -14.26 -4.96 18.05
N ILE A 216 -13.01 -4.54 17.88
CA ILE A 216 -12.64 -3.18 17.48
C ILE A 216 -12.88 -2.99 15.98
N SER A 217 -12.78 -4.06 15.20
CA SER A 217 -13.05 -4.02 13.77
C SER A 217 -14.52 -3.72 13.43
N GLU A 218 -14.74 -3.09 12.28
CA GLU A 218 -16.08 -2.81 11.72
C GLU A 218 -16.79 -4.06 11.19
N LEU A 219 -16.16 -5.24 11.28
CA LEU A 219 -16.68 -6.50 10.73
C LEU A 219 -17.96 -6.99 11.44
N LYS A 220 -18.20 -6.53 12.68
CA LYS A 220 -19.35 -6.92 13.52
C LYS A 220 -19.62 -8.44 13.49
N PRO A 221 -18.64 -9.32 13.77
CA PRO A 221 -18.82 -10.75 13.59
C PRO A 221 -19.90 -11.34 14.51
N ASN A 222 -20.55 -12.41 14.04
CA ASN A 222 -21.37 -13.31 14.85
C ASN A 222 -20.46 -14.34 15.53
N ARG A 223 -20.41 -14.32 16.86
CA ARG A 223 -19.55 -15.20 17.66
C ARG A 223 -20.34 -16.42 18.08
N VAL A 224 -19.85 -17.60 17.72
CA VAL A 224 -20.49 -18.88 18.07
C VAL A 224 -19.52 -19.64 18.97
N PHE A 225 -19.92 -19.86 20.21
CA PHE A 225 -19.18 -20.70 21.14
C PHE A 225 -19.57 -22.16 20.95
N VAL A 226 -18.58 -22.98 20.61
CA VAL A 226 -18.71 -24.42 20.48
C VAL A 226 -18.15 -25.02 21.76
N ALA A 227 -18.90 -25.93 22.37
CA ALA A 227 -18.54 -26.61 23.60
C ALA A 227 -18.79 -28.11 23.43
N LEU A 228 -18.04 -28.92 24.18
CA LEU A 228 -18.40 -30.32 24.37
C LEU A 228 -19.52 -30.39 25.40
N LEU A 229 -20.44 -31.32 25.19
CA LEU A 229 -21.41 -31.69 26.20
C LEU A 229 -20.67 -32.53 27.23
N GLU A 230 -20.69 -32.13 28.50
CA GLU A 230 -20.24 -33.04 29.56
C GLU A 230 -21.24 -34.19 29.63
N LEU A 231 -20.75 -35.42 29.45
CA LEU A 231 -21.52 -36.61 29.79
C LEU A 231 -21.59 -36.62 31.31
N GLY A 232 -22.74 -36.22 31.86
CA GLY A 232 -23.01 -36.41 33.28
C GLY A 232 -22.73 -37.86 33.63
N GLU A 233 -21.98 -38.08 34.71
CA GLU A 233 -21.76 -39.42 35.26
C GLU A 233 -23.14 -40.07 35.38
N ALA A 234 -23.36 -41.15 34.64
CA ALA A 234 -24.54 -41.95 34.83
C ALA A 234 -24.47 -42.44 36.28
N GLU A 235 -25.38 -41.95 37.12
CA GLU A 235 -25.54 -42.46 38.47
C GLU A 235 -25.77 -43.97 38.33
N THR A 236 -24.73 -44.75 38.64
CA THR A 236 -24.86 -46.18 38.87
C THR A 236 -25.55 -46.31 40.23
N GLU A 237 -26.88 -46.43 40.21
CA GLU A 237 -27.64 -46.96 41.33
C GLU A 237 -27.23 -48.43 41.53
N ASP A 238 -26.53 -48.72 42.62
CA ASP A 238 -26.36 -50.07 43.21
C ASP A 238 -27.16 -50.15 44.52
#